data_AF-A0A285UB46-F1
#
_entry.id   AF-A0A285UB46-F1
#
_cell.length_a   1.000
_cell.length_b   1.000
_cell.length_c   1.000
_cell.angle_alpha   90.00
_cell.angle_beta   90.00
_cell.angle_gamma   90.00
#
_symmetry.space_group_name_H-M   'P 1'
#
loop_
_entity.id
_entity.type
_entity.pdbx_description
1 polymer ?
#
loop_
_entity_poly.entity_id
_entity_poly.type
_entity_poly.pdbx_seq_one_letter_code
_entity_poly.pdbx_strand_id
1 'polypeptide(L)'
;MRKSLNVVLMGIILFVLSACADDSAEPSEDIHNTRHEDTTAETDIEEYDEEDLEAAADVVVEEYDGAPADTYDVVYTLDEVLALTFDGIQSKEEMTRVLDALDEHQLTATFFASVEQLEMYPEGVAETIDRGHEIGNNGLYGIALDVLNYGEIHHRIKWTNEAIEAFTGESPEFIHAPNDEDERVKKIAAQLDMRSVISPVRTLSSSEDEAKMARDAGKAIARGGVLSMDPEDEELIPYLTEAAEAVDFEFVSLDELLEMDEGRKDFEDIEGADAIQVNSDIWSVPPVLHHSQPTEEREVALTFDDWASEATVLEVLDILDAYDIKSTFYLKTLEIEKNPNLARVLVERGHEVANHTHSHPDATTITPEALQEDVYEAHRIITEAIQEPPALYFRPPFGRIDEQNAHAIAAMGYEAIGMYDLSSYDWNEEYTEADVVNRVMTNVQPGSVIVMHILDDIHTPAVLDDVIEALQADGYEFVLTSDWLDE
;
A
#
# COMPACT_ATOMS: atom_id res chain seq x y z
N MET A 1 64.25 16.72 -18.47
CA MET A 1 64.88 17.54 -17.39
C MET A 1 64.46 16.95 -16.05
N ARG A 2 65.27 16.91 -14.97
CA ARG A 2 65.54 17.99 -13.98
C ARG A 2 64.25 18.73 -13.53
N LYS A 3 63.94 18.89 -12.23
CA LYS A 3 64.57 18.38 -10.97
C LYS A 3 63.75 18.78 -9.72
N SER A 4 63.66 17.90 -8.68
CA SER A 4 63.64 18.25 -7.21
C SER A 4 62.48 19.13 -6.64
N LEU A 5 62.22 19.41 -5.35
CA LEU A 5 62.32 18.86 -3.95
C LEU A 5 61.43 19.81 -3.06
N ASN A 6 60.98 19.63 -1.80
CA ASN A 6 61.20 18.78 -0.59
C ASN A 6 59.80 18.36 -0.02
N VAL A 7 59.55 17.55 1.04
CA VAL A 7 60.30 16.95 2.19
C VAL A 7 60.23 17.72 3.55
N VAL A 8 59.24 17.32 4.39
CA VAL A 8 59.34 16.83 5.82
C VAL A 8 59.02 17.69 7.08
N LEU A 9 58.51 16.99 8.11
CA LEU A 9 58.39 17.28 9.58
C LEU A 9 57.45 18.43 10.06
N MET A 10 56.96 18.52 11.31
CA MET A 10 56.60 17.58 12.42
C MET A 10 56.30 18.40 13.71
N GLY A 11 55.37 17.95 14.56
CA GLY A 11 55.13 18.46 15.93
C GLY A 11 53.73 18.03 16.41
N ILE A 12 53.49 17.37 17.55
CA ILE A 12 54.23 17.14 18.82
C ILE A 12 54.35 18.39 19.73
N ILE A 13 53.36 18.54 20.62
CA ILE A 13 53.35 19.04 22.02
C ILE A 13 52.05 18.44 22.61
N LEU A 14 51.95 17.62 23.66
CA LEU A 14 52.77 17.20 24.81
C LEU A 14 52.51 17.95 26.15
N PHE A 15 51.66 17.33 26.98
CA PHE A 15 51.61 17.33 28.47
C PHE A 15 51.48 18.63 29.29
N VAL A 16 50.51 18.61 30.23
CA VAL A 16 50.72 18.92 31.67
C VAL A 16 49.95 17.88 32.51
N LEU A 17 50.48 17.51 33.69
CA LEU A 17 49.92 16.53 34.64
C LEU A 17 49.41 17.20 35.94
N SER A 18 48.37 16.63 36.56
CA SER A 18 48.31 16.29 38.00
C SER A 18 47.06 15.40 38.23
N ALA A 19 47.07 14.15 38.71
CA ALA A 19 47.88 13.39 39.68
C ALA A 19 47.42 13.52 41.16
N CYS A 20 46.71 12.47 41.61
CA CYS A 20 46.59 11.85 42.95
C CYS A 20 45.49 10.75 42.82
N ALA A 21 45.71 9.45 43.00
CA ALA A 21 46.16 8.68 44.19
C ALA A 21 45.04 8.56 45.26
N ASP A 22 44.78 7.39 45.88
CA ASP A 22 45.51 6.10 45.86
C ASP A 22 44.62 4.90 46.31
N ASP A 23 45.14 3.67 46.18
CA ASP A 23 44.72 2.40 46.84
C ASP A 23 43.27 1.86 46.64
N SER A 24 42.95 0.55 46.74
CA SER A 24 43.76 -0.68 46.96
C SER A 24 42.97 -1.96 46.60
N ALA A 25 43.60 -2.95 45.95
CA ALA A 25 43.41 -4.41 46.13
C ALA A 25 44.27 -5.20 45.12
N GLU A 26 44.83 -6.35 45.53
CA GLU A 26 45.66 -7.25 44.69
C GLU A 26 44.98 -8.63 44.45
N PRO A 27 45.48 -9.48 43.51
CA PRO A 27 44.67 -10.48 42.79
C PRO A 27 44.74 -11.92 43.34
N SER A 28 43.94 -12.83 42.75
CA SER A 28 44.06 -14.29 42.93
C SER A 28 43.70 -15.12 41.67
N GLU A 29 44.74 -15.77 41.13
CA GLU A 29 44.80 -17.04 40.37
C GLU A 29 43.51 -17.69 39.79
N ASP A 30 43.36 -17.57 38.46
CA ASP A 30 43.29 -18.67 37.46
C ASP A 30 42.84 -20.08 37.94
N ILE A 31 41.58 -20.46 37.67
CA ILE A 31 41.10 -21.86 37.71
C ILE A 31 40.08 -22.15 36.59
N HIS A 32 40.43 -23.10 35.71
CA HIS A 32 39.60 -23.95 34.82
C HIS A 32 38.36 -23.40 34.09
N ASN A 33 38.46 -23.42 32.75
CA ASN A 33 37.61 -24.17 31.83
C ASN A 33 36.39 -24.93 32.43
N THR A 34 35.19 -24.42 32.16
CA THR A 34 33.97 -25.22 32.01
C THR A 34 33.05 -24.60 30.96
N ARG A 35 32.58 -25.44 30.03
CA ARG A 35 31.34 -25.31 29.24
C ARG A 35 31.21 -24.08 28.31
N HIS A 36 31.29 -24.37 27.01
CA HIS A 36 30.10 -24.11 26.19
C HIS A 36 28.95 -24.92 26.81
N GLU A 37 27.83 -24.29 27.11
CA GLU A 37 26.57 -25.00 27.29
C GLU A 37 25.85 -24.93 25.94
N ASP A 38 25.62 -26.12 25.38
CA ASP A 38 24.93 -26.33 24.11
C ASP A 38 23.44 -26.13 24.39
N THR A 39 22.92 -24.94 24.10
CA THR A 39 21.50 -24.59 24.37
C THR A 39 20.62 -24.94 23.18
N THR A 40 20.72 -26.18 22.71
CA THR A 40 19.61 -26.81 21.99
C THR A 40 18.47 -26.96 22.98
N ALA A 41 17.45 -26.10 22.87
CA ALA A 41 16.18 -26.36 23.52
C ALA A 41 15.58 -27.61 22.86
N GLU A 42 15.55 -28.73 23.59
CA GLU A 42 14.69 -29.86 23.23
C GLU A 42 13.25 -29.41 23.50
N THR A 43 12.65 -28.72 22.53
CA THR A 43 11.22 -28.44 22.49
C THR A 43 10.50 -29.76 22.26
N ASP A 44 9.91 -30.32 23.32
CA ASP A 44 9.05 -31.51 23.28
C ASP A 44 7.71 -31.16 22.56
N ILE A 45 7.79 -30.91 21.25
CA ILE A 45 6.63 -30.82 20.34
C ILE A 45 6.16 -32.26 20.08
N GLU A 46 4.85 -32.52 20.14
CA GLU A 46 4.31 -33.86 19.84
C GLU A 46 4.36 -34.12 18.33
N GLU A 47 5.28 -35.00 17.91
CA GLU A 47 5.56 -35.42 16.52
C GLU A 47 4.29 -35.84 15.77
N TYR A 48 3.91 -35.11 14.71
CA TYR A 48 2.60 -35.21 14.05
C TYR A 48 2.45 -36.43 13.12
N ASP A 49 1.26 -37.03 13.11
CA ASP A 49 0.87 -38.11 12.18
C ASP A 49 -0.42 -37.74 11.42
N GLU A 50 -0.62 -38.29 10.21
CA GLU A 50 -1.90 -38.22 9.49
C GLU A 50 -3.05 -38.82 10.33
N GLU A 51 -2.75 -39.76 11.25
CA GLU A 51 -3.74 -40.32 12.20
C GLU A 51 -4.35 -39.24 13.13
N ASP A 52 -3.63 -38.16 13.49
CA ASP A 52 -4.16 -37.10 14.35
C ASP A 52 -5.04 -36.10 13.57
N LEU A 53 -4.79 -35.90 12.27
CA LEU A 53 -5.70 -35.18 11.38
C LEU A 53 -7.03 -35.95 11.17
N GLU A 54 -6.97 -37.26 10.92
CA GLU A 54 -8.19 -38.08 10.86
C GLU A 54 -8.94 -38.07 12.21
N ALA A 55 -8.23 -38.06 13.34
CA ALA A 55 -8.84 -37.93 14.66
C ALA A 55 -9.48 -36.56 14.91
N ALA A 56 -8.84 -35.47 14.47
CA ALA A 56 -9.36 -34.10 14.57
C ALA A 56 -10.64 -33.90 13.74
N ALA A 57 -10.76 -34.53 12.58
CA ALA A 57 -11.98 -34.50 11.76
C ALA A 57 -13.21 -35.17 12.46
N ASP A 58 -12.98 -36.08 13.41
CA ASP A 58 -14.02 -36.69 14.27
C ASP A 58 -14.34 -35.84 15.53
N VAL A 59 -13.58 -34.75 15.80
CA VAL A 59 -13.82 -33.83 16.92
C VAL A 59 -14.85 -32.77 16.54
N VAL A 60 -16.03 -32.82 17.17
CA VAL A 60 -17.05 -31.78 17.04
C VAL A 60 -16.64 -30.52 17.82
N VAL A 61 -15.97 -29.60 17.13
CA VAL A 61 -15.84 -28.19 17.55
C VAL A 61 -17.20 -27.52 17.35
N GLU A 62 -17.68 -26.74 18.32
CA GLU A 62 -18.87 -25.89 18.12
C GLU A 62 -18.46 -24.60 17.39
N GLU A 63 -19.17 -24.28 16.29
CA GLU A 63 -18.94 -23.07 15.49
C GLU A 63 -19.16 -21.80 16.33
N TYR A 64 -18.26 -20.83 16.20
CA TYR A 64 -18.30 -19.59 16.97
C TYR A 64 -19.45 -18.66 16.52
N ASP A 65 -20.24 -18.20 17.49
CA ASP A 65 -21.42 -17.34 17.31
C ASP A 65 -21.20 -15.86 17.68
N GLY A 66 -19.96 -15.49 18.03
CA GLY A 66 -19.52 -14.11 18.23
C GLY A 66 -19.21 -13.38 16.91
N ALA A 67 -18.63 -12.18 17.03
CA ALA A 67 -18.11 -11.43 15.89
C ALA A 67 -16.82 -12.07 15.35
N PRO A 68 -16.60 -12.13 14.02
CA PRO A 68 -15.31 -12.55 13.47
C PRO A 68 -14.18 -11.62 13.94
N ALA A 69 -12.93 -12.11 13.87
CA ALA A 69 -11.76 -11.25 14.01
C ALA A 69 -11.63 -10.33 12.78
N ASP A 70 -11.12 -9.12 13.00
CA ASP A 70 -10.87 -8.16 11.93
C ASP A 70 -9.78 -8.69 10.98
N THR A 71 -9.82 -8.25 9.72
CA THR A 71 -8.92 -8.73 8.66
C THR A 71 -8.23 -7.54 8.01
N TYR A 72 -6.89 -7.57 7.95
CA TYR A 72 -6.08 -6.49 7.42
C TYR A 72 -5.24 -6.96 6.23
N ASP A 73 -5.51 -6.34 5.08
CA ASP A 73 -4.64 -6.25 3.92
C ASP A 73 -3.91 -4.89 3.92
N VAL A 74 -4.65 -3.82 4.24
CA VAL A 74 -4.20 -2.44 4.45
C VAL A 74 -4.89 -1.85 5.69
N VAL A 75 -4.11 -1.23 6.58
CA VAL A 75 -4.63 -0.45 7.72
C VAL A 75 -5.11 0.92 7.25
N TYR A 76 -6.24 1.40 7.77
CA TYR A 76 -6.82 2.67 7.32
C TYR A 76 -6.22 3.87 8.10
N THR A 77 -5.10 4.41 7.61
CA THR A 77 -4.37 5.53 8.22
C THR A 77 -3.86 6.52 7.17
N LEU A 78 -3.51 7.74 7.60
CA LEU A 78 -2.71 8.69 6.81
C LEU A 78 -1.21 8.57 7.07
N ASP A 79 -0.81 7.94 8.17
CA ASP A 79 0.58 7.85 8.61
C ASP A 79 1.46 7.15 7.56
N GLU A 80 2.67 7.67 7.39
CA GLU A 80 3.56 7.36 6.26
C GLU A 80 4.43 6.14 6.58
N VAL A 81 3.72 5.04 6.87
CA VAL A 81 4.27 3.78 7.38
C VAL A 81 3.70 2.56 6.67
N LEU A 82 4.42 1.45 6.76
CA LEU A 82 4.02 0.12 6.26
C LEU A 82 4.69 -1.01 7.05
N ALA A 83 4.14 -2.21 7.01
CA ALA A 83 4.71 -3.40 7.66
C ALA A 83 5.27 -4.41 6.64
N LEU A 84 6.35 -5.10 7.02
CA LEU A 84 6.96 -6.18 6.24
C LEU A 84 6.68 -7.54 6.89
N THR A 85 6.24 -8.50 6.08
CA THR A 85 5.94 -9.87 6.48
C THR A 85 6.59 -10.87 5.52
N PHE A 86 6.72 -12.13 5.96
CA PHE A 86 7.27 -13.21 5.15
C PHE A 86 6.37 -14.46 5.21
N ASP A 87 6.13 -15.11 4.06
CA ASP A 87 5.32 -16.33 3.95
C ASP A 87 6.17 -17.60 4.25
N GLY A 88 6.67 -17.69 5.48
CA GLY A 88 7.35 -18.88 5.99
C GLY A 88 8.65 -18.65 6.75
N ILE A 89 9.28 -19.77 7.14
CA ILE A 89 10.63 -19.83 7.72
C ILE A 89 11.41 -20.96 7.04
N GLN A 90 12.70 -20.72 6.79
CA GLN A 90 13.62 -21.62 6.08
C GLN A 90 14.77 -22.09 7.00
N SER A 91 15.77 -22.80 6.47
CA SER A 91 16.89 -23.29 7.28
C SER A 91 17.73 -22.14 7.85
N LYS A 92 18.51 -22.42 8.90
CA LYS A 92 19.37 -21.40 9.53
C LYS A 92 20.27 -20.67 8.52
N GLU A 93 20.79 -21.37 7.51
CA GLU A 93 21.67 -20.72 6.52
C GLU A 93 20.91 -19.74 5.60
N GLU A 94 19.66 -20.06 5.23
CA GLU A 94 18.79 -19.13 4.49
C GLU A 94 18.35 -17.98 5.39
N MET A 95 17.78 -18.27 6.57
CA MET A 95 17.32 -17.23 7.51
C MET A 95 18.43 -16.27 7.93
N THR A 96 19.69 -16.73 8.05
CA THR A 96 20.82 -15.82 8.32
C THR A 96 20.97 -14.75 7.22
N ARG A 97 20.67 -15.05 5.95
CA ARG A 97 20.77 -14.06 4.86
C ARG A 97 19.63 -13.05 4.91
N VAL A 98 18.39 -13.52 5.11
CA VAL A 98 17.21 -12.65 5.30
C VAL A 98 17.44 -11.71 6.47
N LEU A 99 17.84 -12.26 7.62
CA LEU A 99 18.03 -11.50 8.86
C LEU A 99 19.25 -10.57 8.80
N ASP A 100 20.36 -10.97 8.18
CA ASP A 100 21.51 -10.06 7.94
C ASP A 100 21.12 -8.89 7.00
N ALA A 101 20.20 -9.10 6.05
CA ALA A 101 19.69 -8.04 5.19
C ALA A 101 18.69 -7.10 5.91
N LEU A 102 17.79 -7.64 6.74
CA LEU A 102 16.92 -6.83 7.60
C LEU A 102 17.76 -6.00 8.60
N ASP A 103 18.82 -6.57 9.19
CA ASP A 103 19.77 -5.86 10.06
C ASP A 103 20.53 -4.74 9.33
N GLU A 104 20.94 -4.93 8.07
CA GLU A 104 21.64 -3.88 7.29
C GLU A 104 20.73 -2.67 7.03
N HIS A 105 19.42 -2.90 6.90
CA HIS A 105 18.40 -1.85 6.70
C HIS A 105 17.66 -1.43 8.00
N GLN A 106 17.97 -2.04 9.16
CA GLN A 106 17.34 -1.82 10.48
C GLN A 106 15.83 -2.10 10.52
N LEU A 107 15.37 -3.09 9.74
CA LEU A 107 13.95 -3.44 9.59
C LEU A 107 13.51 -4.49 10.63
N THR A 108 12.29 -4.35 11.14
CA THR A 108 11.58 -5.46 11.82
C THR A 108 10.57 -6.10 10.86
N ALA A 109 10.14 -7.33 11.14
CA ALA A 109 9.22 -8.08 10.27
C ALA A 109 8.49 -9.20 11.04
N THR A 110 7.37 -9.66 10.48
CA THR A 110 6.58 -10.80 11.00
C THR A 110 6.67 -12.00 10.04
N PHE A 111 7.19 -13.14 10.53
CA PHE A 111 7.37 -14.37 9.75
C PHE A 111 6.23 -15.34 10.01
N PHE A 112 5.38 -15.59 9.01
CA PHE A 112 4.22 -16.47 9.14
C PHE A 112 4.60 -17.93 8.87
N ALA A 113 4.70 -18.75 9.94
CA ALA A 113 5.21 -20.11 9.86
C ALA A 113 4.13 -21.20 10.02
N SER A 114 4.24 -22.28 9.23
CA SER A 114 3.49 -23.53 9.43
C SER A 114 4.23 -24.45 10.41
N VAL A 115 3.54 -25.41 11.03
CA VAL A 115 4.21 -26.31 12.00
C VAL A 115 5.29 -27.16 11.34
N GLU A 116 5.09 -27.57 10.09
CA GLU A 116 6.07 -28.30 9.31
C GLU A 116 7.37 -27.49 9.10
N GLN A 117 7.30 -26.15 9.03
CA GLN A 117 8.48 -25.27 8.99
C GLN A 117 9.11 -25.10 10.37
N LEU A 118 8.30 -24.93 11.42
CA LEU A 118 8.75 -24.79 12.81
C LEU A 118 9.53 -26.04 13.29
N GLU A 119 9.02 -27.24 12.98
CA GLU A 119 9.65 -28.51 13.29
C GLU A 119 10.90 -28.81 12.43
N MET A 120 10.88 -28.42 11.15
CA MET A 120 11.99 -28.70 10.22
C MET A 120 13.17 -27.73 10.39
N TYR A 121 12.92 -26.49 10.82
CA TYR A 121 13.90 -25.42 10.88
C TYR A 121 14.01 -24.71 12.25
N PRO A 122 14.05 -25.42 13.40
CA PRO A 122 14.06 -24.80 14.74
C PRO A 122 15.25 -23.86 14.97
N GLU A 123 16.40 -24.11 14.33
CA GLU A 123 17.57 -23.22 14.38
C GLU A 123 17.39 -21.90 13.61
N GLY A 124 16.47 -21.86 12.64
CA GLY A 124 16.06 -20.66 11.89
C GLY A 124 15.01 -19.86 12.66
N VAL A 125 14.00 -20.55 13.23
CA VAL A 125 13.02 -19.96 14.17
C VAL A 125 13.73 -19.26 15.33
N ALA A 126 14.70 -19.94 15.96
CA ALA A 126 15.46 -19.40 17.08
C ALA A 126 16.30 -18.16 16.70
N GLU A 127 16.93 -18.12 15.52
CA GLU A 127 17.69 -16.93 15.06
C GLU A 127 16.75 -15.73 14.80
N THR A 128 15.55 -16.01 14.27
CA THR A 128 14.52 -15.01 13.98
C THR A 128 14.02 -14.34 15.26
N ILE A 129 13.75 -15.15 16.30
CA ILE A 129 13.34 -14.67 17.63
C ILE A 129 14.51 -13.97 18.36
N ASP A 130 15.73 -14.52 18.34
CA ASP A 130 16.91 -13.94 19.01
C ASP A 130 17.28 -12.55 18.46
N ARG A 131 16.92 -12.23 17.21
CA ARG A 131 17.08 -10.89 16.61
C ARG A 131 15.87 -9.96 16.79
N GLY A 132 14.75 -10.47 17.31
CA GLY A 132 13.59 -9.66 17.69
C GLY A 132 12.52 -9.51 16.60
N HIS A 133 12.44 -10.44 15.65
CA HIS A 133 11.34 -10.51 14.68
C HIS A 133 10.19 -11.36 15.24
N GLU A 134 8.97 -11.09 14.79
CA GLU A 134 7.75 -11.77 15.24
C GLU A 134 7.51 -13.07 14.46
N ILE A 135 6.90 -14.08 15.11
CA ILE A 135 6.44 -15.32 14.46
C ILE A 135 4.90 -15.35 14.45
N GLY A 136 4.29 -15.29 13.27
CA GLY A 136 2.84 -15.42 13.07
C GLY A 136 2.40 -16.82 12.64
N ASN A 137 1.10 -17.11 12.74
CA ASN A 137 0.53 -18.41 12.39
C ASN A 137 0.29 -18.56 10.87
N ASN A 138 0.73 -19.66 10.28
CA ASN A 138 0.48 -20.02 8.88
C ASN A 138 -0.01 -21.48 8.72
N GLY A 139 -0.81 -21.98 9.67
CA GLY A 139 -1.29 -23.37 9.73
C GLY A 139 -2.20 -23.81 8.57
N LEU A 140 -2.50 -22.90 7.64
CA LEU A 140 -3.30 -23.12 6.43
C LEU A 140 -2.45 -23.06 5.13
N TYR A 141 -1.13 -22.84 5.25
CA TYR A 141 -0.22 -22.69 4.12
C TYR A 141 -0.34 -23.82 3.08
N GLY A 142 -0.55 -23.45 1.81
CA GLY A 142 -0.69 -24.40 0.70
C GLY A 142 -1.97 -25.25 0.69
N ILE A 143 -2.93 -25.03 1.59
CA ILE A 143 -4.15 -25.85 1.72
C ILE A 143 -5.37 -25.14 1.15
N ALA A 144 -6.12 -25.82 0.28
CA ALA A 144 -7.39 -25.32 -0.23
C ALA A 144 -8.49 -25.40 0.85
N LEU A 145 -9.07 -24.26 1.24
CA LEU A 145 -10.04 -24.20 2.33
C LEU A 145 -11.38 -24.88 1.98
N ASP A 146 -11.70 -25.08 0.69
CA ASP A 146 -12.94 -25.72 0.23
C ASP A 146 -13.00 -27.23 0.53
N VAL A 147 -11.85 -27.89 0.75
CA VAL A 147 -11.79 -29.30 1.16
C VAL A 147 -11.80 -29.52 2.67
N LEU A 148 -11.60 -28.47 3.48
CA LEU A 148 -11.61 -28.55 4.95
C LEU A 148 -12.97 -28.19 5.54
N ASN A 149 -13.31 -28.81 6.67
CA ASN A 149 -14.41 -28.40 7.55
C ASN A 149 -13.93 -27.52 8.72
N TYR A 150 -14.88 -26.90 9.44
CA TYR A 150 -14.58 -25.96 10.54
C TYR A 150 -13.67 -26.56 11.63
N GLY A 151 -13.86 -27.83 11.99
CA GLY A 151 -13.04 -28.52 12.99
C GLY A 151 -11.60 -28.76 12.53
N GLU A 152 -11.39 -29.04 11.24
CA GLU A 152 -10.06 -29.24 10.64
C GLU A 152 -9.30 -27.90 10.57
N ILE A 153 -9.96 -26.82 10.15
CA ILE A 153 -9.39 -25.45 10.16
C ILE A 153 -9.02 -25.05 11.60
N HIS A 154 -9.93 -25.24 12.55
CA HIS A 154 -9.72 -24.91 13.96
C HIS A 154 -8.57 -25.71 14.58
N HIS A 155 -8.48 -27.01 14.29
CA HIS A 155 -7.38 -27.84 14.78
C HIS A 155 -6.03 -27.36 14.24
N ARG A 156 -5.93 -27.08 12.94
CA ARG A 156 -4.69 -26.61 12.31
C ARG A 156 -4.21 -25.27 12.86
N ILE A 157 -5.10 -24.28 12.97
CA ILE A 157 -4.76 -22.96 13.52
C ILE A 157 -4.33 -23.12 14.98
N LYS A 158 -5.11 -23.81 15.80
CA LYS A 158 -4.80 -24.02 17.23
C LYS A 158 -3.47 -24.74 17.44
N TRP A 159 -3.21 -25.82 16.68
CA TRP A 159 -1.97 -26.58 16.79
C TRP A 159 -0.76 -25.74 16.36
N THR A 160 -0.91 -24.86 15.38
CA THR A 160 0.13 -23.90 14.99
C THR A 160 0.37 -22.83 16.07
N ASN A 161 -0.67 -22.35 16.77
CA ASN A 161 -0.49 -21.49 17.95
C ASN A 161 0.31 -22.21 19.06
N GLU A 162 -0.02 -23.47 19.36
CA GLU A 162 0.66 -24.28 20.38
C GLU A 162 2.12 -24.61 19.99
N ALA A 163 2.41 -24.79 18.70
CA ALA A 163 3.78 -24.95 18.20
C ALA A 163 4.60 -23.65 18.31
N ILE A 164 4.01 -22.49 18.00
CA ILE A 164 4.69 -21.19 18.13
C ILE A 164 4.95 -20.87 19.60
N GLU A 165 3.95 -21.04 20.49
CA GLU A 165 4.08 -20.83 21.93
C GLU A 165 5.20 -21.69 22.57
N ALA A 166 5.48 -22.88 22.00
CA ALA A 166 6.60 -23.72 22.45
C ALA A 166 8.00 -23.15 22.13
N PHE A 167 8.13 -22.25 21.15
CA PHE A 167 9.37 -21.53 20.83
C PHE A 167 9.44 -20.15 21.49
N THR A 168 8.37 -19.35 21.38
CA THR A 168 8.32 -17.95 21.86
C THR A 168 8.06 -17.85 23.38
N GLY A 169 7.30 -18.80 23.93
CA GLY A 169 6.71 -18.71 25.27
C GLY A 169 5.38 -17.93 25.34
N GLU A 170 4.88 -17.41 24.21
CA GLU A 170 3.66 -16.60 24.10
C GLU A 170 2.89 -16.97 22.81
N SER A 171 1.57 -17.15 22.89
CA SER A 171 0.73 -17.51 21.74
C SER A 171 0.71 -16.36 20.71
N PRO A 172 0.74 -16.63 19.38
CA PRO A 172 0.84 -15.57 18.37
C PRO A 172 -0.45 -14.76 18.23
N GLU A 173 -0.33 -13.44 18.00
CA GLU A 173 -1.49 -12.56 17.82
C GLU A 173 -2.13 -12.68 16.42
N PHE A 174 -1.32 -12.99 15.40
CA PHE A 174 -1.73 -12.90 13.98
C PHE A 174 -1.75 -14.25 13.26
N ILE A 175 -2.67 -14.40 12.31
CA ILE A 175 -2.74 -15.51 11.36
C ILE A 175 -2.72 -14.99 9.91
N HIS A 176 -1.84 -15.55 9.08
CA HIS A 176 -1.89 -15.38 7.63
C HIS A 176 -2.99 -16.23 7.01
N ALA A 177 -3.81 -15.64 6.15
CA ALA A 177 -4.81 -16.35 5.36
C ALA A 177 -4.67 -15.96 3.87
N PRO A 178 -4.52 -16.91 2.94
CA PRO A 178 -4.40 -16.63 1.50
C PRO A 178 -5.74 -16.27 0.82
N ASN A 179 -6.78 -15.98 1.62
CA ASN A 179 -8.09 -15.50 1.20
C ASN A 179 -8.81 -14.89 2.43
N ASP A 180 -9.11 -13.60 2.36
CA ASP A 180 -9.79 -12.78 3.35
C ASP A 180 -11.32 -12.98 3.39
N GLU A 181 -11.94 -13.61 2.39
CA GLU A 181 -13.39 -13.86 2.36
C GLU A 181 -13.84 -15.04 3.26
N ASP A 182 -12.94 -15.92 3.73
CA ASP A 182 -13.35 -17.11 4.48
C ASP A 182 -13.69 -16.81 5.95
N GLU A 183 -14.96 -16.43 6.16
CA GLU A 183 -15.60 -16.21 7.46
C GLU A 183 -15.35 -17.32 8.51
N ARG A 184 -14.99 -18.54 8.11
CA ARG A 184 -14.61 -19.60 9.07
C ARG A 184 -13.27 -19.28 9.72
N VAL A 185 -12.29 -18.82 8.94
CA VAL A 185 -10.94 -18.47 9.44
C VAL A 185 -11.03 -17.32 10.43
N LYS A 186 -11.72 -16.22 10.08
CA LYS A 186 -11.91 -15.07 10.99
C LYS A 186 -12.59 -15.43 12.30
N LYS A 187 -13.62 -16.29 12.24
CA LYS A 187 -14.32 -16.79 13.43
C LYS A 187 -13.46 -17.71 14.28
N ILE A 188 -12.60 -18.51 13.67
CA ILE A 188 -11.68 -19.40 14.37
C ILE A 188 -10.54 -18.61 15.02
N ALA A 189 -10.02 -17.57 14.36
CA ALA A 189 -9.09 -16.61 14.96
C ALA A 189 -9.68 -15.99 16.24
N ALA A 190 -10.90 -15.42 16.16
CA ALA A 190 -11.62 -14.90 17.32
C ALA A 190 -11.97 -15.96 18.39
N GLN A 191 -12.21 -17.21 17.99
CA GLN A 191 -12.45 -18.34 18.92
C GLN A 191 -11.19 -18.79 19.66
N LEU A 192 -10.01 -18.47 19.12
CA LEU A 192 -8.69 -18.81 19.65
C LEU A 192 -7.98 -17.58 20.29
N ASP A 193 -8.75 -16.53 20.60
CA ASP A 193 -8.29 -15.24 21.17
C ASP A 193 -7.17 -14.55 20.35
N MET A 194 -7.09 -14.82 19.03
CA MET A 194 -6.16 -14.14 18.11
C MET A 194 -6.69 -12.76 17.71
N ARG A 195 -5.79 -11.79 17.51
CA ARG A 195 -6.10 -10.37 17.26
C ARG A 195 -6.69 -10.12 15.88
N SER A 196 -6.04 -10.62 14.83
CA SER A 196 -6.44 -10.33 13.45
C SER A 196 -6.02 -11.42 12.47
N VAL A 197 -6.77 -11.50 11.37
CA VAL A 197 -6.36 -12.20 10.14
C VAL A 197 -5.59 -11.23 9.26
N ILE A 198 -4.49 -11.68 8.66
CA ILE A 198 -3.65 -10.89 7.78
C ILE A 198 -3.70 -11.51 6.38
N SER A 199 -4.00 -10.70 5.37
CA SER A 199 -4.12 -11.13 3.97
C SER A 199 -3.42 -10.11 3.07
N PRO A 200 -2.09 -10.16 2.95
CA PRO A 200 -1.29 -9.09 2.35
C PRO A 200 -1.73 -8.74 0.92
N VAL A 201 -1.99 -7.45 0.64
CA VAL A 201 -2.42 -6.94 -0.68
C VAL A 201 -1.48 -7.39 -1.81
N ARG A 202 -0.20 -7.58 -1.49
CA ARG A 202 0.86 -7.91 -2.45
C ARG A 202 1.86 -8.89 -1.85
N THR A 203 1.92 -10.08 -2.45
CA THR A 203 3.11 -10.94 -2.42
C THR A 203 4.05 -10.52 -3.53
N LEU A 204 5.29 -10.17 -3.20
CA LEU A 204 6.36 -9.86 -4.14
C LEU A 204 7.19 -11.10 -4.45
N SER A 205 7.94 -11.07 -5.56
CA SER A 205 8.90 -12.13 -5.93
C SER A 205 10.06 -11.58 -6.77
N SER A 206 11.23 -12.20 -6.60
CA SER A 206 12.52 -11.84 -7.20
C SER A 206 12.56 -11.93 -8.74
N SER A 207 13.63 -11.44 -9.35
CA SER A 207 13.81 -11.50 -10.81
C SER A 207 15.24 -11.24 -11.27
N GLU A 208 15.67 -11.98 -12.32
CA GLU A 208 16.91 -11.72 -13.07
C GLU A 208 16.98 -10.32 -13.74
N ASP A 209 15.92 -9.51 -13.67
CA ASP A 209 15.86 -8.10 -14.08
C ASP A 209 15.81 -7.19 -12.84
N GLU A 210 16.98 -6.71 -12.40
CA GLU A 210 17.15 -5.70 -11.33
C GLU A 210 16.21 -4.50 -11.51
N ALA A 211 15.98 -4.06 -12.75
CA ALA A 211 15.10 -2.93 -13.03
C ALA A 211 13.61 -3.28 -12.93
N LYS A 212 13.23 -4.56 -13.06
CA LYS A 212 11.89 -5.03 -12.70
C LYS A 212 11.73 -5.01 -11.18
N MET A 213 12.68 -5.54 -10.43
CA MET A 213 12.61 -5.54 -8.96
C MET A 213 12.44 -4.13 -8.39
N ALA A 214 13.23 -3.16 -8.86
CA ALA A 214 13.09 -1.76 -8.47
C ALA A 214 11.70 -1.16 -8.78
N ARG A 215 11.12 -1.45 -9.97
CA ARG A 215 9.77 -0.96 -10.34
C ARG A 215 8.67 -1.63 -9.53
N ASP A 216 8.78 -2.94 -9.30
CA ASP A 216 7.76 -3.70 -8.59
C ASP A 216 7.76 -3.34 -7.10
N ALA A 217 8.94 -3.15 -6.49
CA ALA A 217 9.10 -2.60 -5.15
C ALA A 217 8.55 -1.17 -5.04
N GLY A 218 8.94 -0.27 -5.96
CA GLY A 218 8.45 1.12 -6.00
C GLY A 218 6.94 1.23 -6.13
N LYS A 219 6.30 0.35 -6.90
CA LYS A 219 4.83 0.29 -7.02
C LYS A 219 4.16 -0.38 -5.83
N ALA A 220 4.88 -1.13 -4.99
CA ALA A 220 4.34 -1.85 -3.85
C ALA A 220 4.23 -1.00 -2.58
N ILE A 221 5.07 0.02 -2.41
CA ILE A 221 4.96 0.98 -1.32
C ILE A 221 3.55 1.61 -1.34
N ALA A 222 2.86 1.49 -0.21
CA ALA A 222 1.50 1.97 0.01
C ALA A 222 1.33 2.27 1.51
N ARG A 223 0.84 3.45 1.86
CA ARG A 223 0.66 3.84 3.27
C ARG A 223 -0.38 2.96 3.97
N GLY A 224 -0.07 2.51 5.18
CA GLY A 224 -0.88 1.52 5.91
C GLY A 224 -0.75 0.08 5.36
N GLY A 225 0.07 -0.17 4.33
CA GLY A 225 0.13 -1.46 3.65
C GLY A 225 0.84 -2.57 4.42
N VAL A 226 0.39 -3.81 4.26
CA VAL A 226 1.13 -5.01 4.67
C VAL A 226 1.75 -5.66 3.43
N LEU A 227 3.08 -5.69 3.37
CA LEU A 227 3.84 -6.33 2.29
C LEU A 227 4.25 -7.76 2.66
N SER A 228 4.21 -8.68 1.68
CA SER A 228 4.67 -10.06 1.85
C SER A 228 5.64 -10.49 0.74
N MET A 229 6.51 -11.46 1.04
CA MET A 229 7.39 -12.16 0.11
C MET A 229 7.81 -13.52 0.69
N ASP A 230 8.34 -14.41 -0.15
CA ASP A 230 8.97 -15.64 0.36
C ASP A 230 10.34 -15.30 0.98
N PRO A 231 10.81 -16.03 2.02
CA PRO A 231 12.18 -15.89 2.53
C PRO A 231 13.31 -16.24 1.53
N GLU A 232 12.96 -16.71 0.32
CA GLU A 232 13.89 -16.94 -0.80
C GLU A 232 14.03 -15.71 -1.74
N ASP A 233 13.26 -14.64 -1.50
CA ASP A 233 13.28 -13.39 -2.27
C ASP A 233 14.03 -12.25 -1.55
N GLU A 234 15.00 -12.56 -0.68
CA GLU A 234 15.63 -11.57 0.22
C GLU A 234 16.36 -10.43 -0.51
N GLU A 235 16.71 -10.64 -1.79
CA GLU A 235 17.27 -9.61 -2.67
C GLU A 235 16.32 -8.45 -2.99
N LEU A 236 15.04 -8.53 -2.62
CA LEU A 236 14.07 -7.42 -2.71
C LEU A 236 14.21 -6.37 -1.61
N ILE A 237 14.74 -6.73 -0.42
CA ILE A 237 14.78 -5.86 0.77
C ILE A 237 15.46 -4.49 0.50
N PRO A 238 16.60 -4.41 -0.22
CA PRO A 238 17.22 -3.12 -0.51
C PRO A 238 16.38 -2.23 -1.44
N TYR A 239 15.68 -2.81 -2.43
CA TYR A 239 14.82 -2.07 -3.36
C TYR A 239 13.57 -1.53 -2.67
N LEU A 240 13.01 -2.28 -1.71
CA LEU A 240 11.89 -1.81 -0.89
C LEU A 240 12.31 -0.71 0.06
N THR A 241 13.52 -0.78 0.62
CA THR A 241 14.04 0.30 1.48
C THR A 241 14.34 1.56 0.65
N GLU A 242 14.99 1.45 -0.52
CA GLU A 242 15.21 2.58 -1.44
C GLU A 242 13.89 3.18 -1.92
N ALA A 243 12.85 2.37 -2.15
CA ALA A 243 11.52 2.83 -2.53
C ALA A 243 10.76 3.54 -1.40
N ALA A 244 10.87 3.06 -0.15
CA ALA A 244 10.28 3.73 1.01
C ALA A 244 11.00 5.05 1.34
N GLU A 245 12.35 5.05 1.34
CA GLU A 245 13.16 6.26 1.50
C GLU A 245 12.86 7.31 0.43
N ALA A 246 12.49 6.91 -0.80
CA ALA A 246 12.14 7.82 -1.89
C ALA A 246 10.81 8.58 -1.70
N VAL A 247 9.98 8.17 -0.72
CA VAL A 247 8.72 8.85 -0.34
C VAL A 247 8.69 9.23 1.15
N ASP A 248 9.84 9.25 1.83
CA ASP A 248 9.99 9.51 3.27
C ASP A 248 9.19 8.54 4.19
N PHE A 249 8.94 7.29 3.78
CA PHE A 249 8.17 6.29 4.55
C PHE A 249 9.03 5.46 5.51
N GLU A 250 8.47 5.10 6.69
CA GLU A 250 9.12 4.25 7.69
C GLU A 250 8.48 2.84 7.78
N PHE A 251 9.30 1.79 7.83
CA PHE A 251 8.82 0.43 8.15
C PHE A 251 8.63 0.27 9.66
N VAL A 252 7.45 -0.17 10.07
CA VAL A 252 7.06 -0.41 11.48
C VAL A 252 6.73 -1.89 11.71
N SER A 253 6.62 -2.31 12.97
CA SER A 253 6.11 -3.65 13.29
C SER A 253 4.62 -3.78 12.94
N LEU A 254 4.14 -5.01 12.73
CA LEU A 254 2.74 -5.26 12.39
C LEU A 254 1.78 -4.86 13.54
N ASP A 255 2.21 -5.03 14.80
CA ASP A 255 1.52 -4.51 15.98
C ASP A 255 1.35 -3.00 15.94
N GLU A 256 2.45 -2.26 15.77
CA GLU A 256 2.45 -0.79 15.69
C GLU A 256 1.60 -0.28 14.51
N LEU A 257 1.64 -0.96 13.36
CA LEU A 257 0.79 -0.61 12.21
C LEU A 257 -0.70 -0.76 12.57
N LEU A 258 -1.09 -1.87 13.18
CA LEU A 258 -2.50 -2.12 13.56
C LEU A 258 -2.97 -1.25 14.74
N GLU A 259 -2.08 -0.67 15.56
CA GLU A 259 -2.45 0.39 16.52
C GLU A 259 -2.82 1.74 15.83
N MET A 260 -2.48 1.93 14.55
CA MET A 260 -2.77 3.16 13.78
C MET A 260 -4.07 3.12 12.98
N ASP A 261 -4.89 2.05 13.08
CA ASP A 261 -6.17 1.98 12.36
C ASP A 261 -7.17 3.05 12.85
N GLU A 262 -7.54 3.97 11.96
CA GLU A 262 -8.57 4.98 12.23
C GLU A 262 -9.99 4.43 12.04
N GLY A 263 -10.12 3.26 11.41
CA GLY A 263 -11.38 2.54 11.19
C GLY A 263 -12.14 3.02 9.95
N ARG A 264 -12.15 2.20 8.90
CA ARG A 264 -12.94 2.39 7.68
C ARG A 264 -14.40 1.93 7.91
N LYS A 265 -15.40 2.75 7.53
CA LYS A 265 -16.81 2.32 7.51
C LYS A 265 -17.14 1.60 6.20
N ASP A 266 -18.04 0.62 6.30
CA ASP A 266 -18.77 0.06 5.15
C ASP A 266 -19.54 1.16 4.40
N PHE A 267 -19.69 1.00 3.08
CA PHE A 267 -20.43 1.92 2.20
C PHE A 267 -21.83 2.29 2.74
N GLU A 268 -22.53 1.33 3.35
CA GLU A 268 -23.90 1.49 3.86
C GLU A 268 -24.01 2.41 5.10
N ASP A 269 -22.89 2.66 5.81
CA ASP A 269 -22.81 3.52 7.01
C ASP A 269 -22.18 4.91 6.72
N ILE A 270 -21.88 5.24 5.46
CA ILE A 270 -21.36 6.55 5.03
C ILE A 270 -22.51 7.49 4.65
N GLU A 271 -22.55 8.70 5.25
CA GLU A 271 -23.63 9.66 5.01
C GLU A 271 -23.60 10.19 3.57
N GLY A 272 -24.64 9.85 2.79
CA GLY A 272 -24.79 10.26 1.40
C GLY A 272 -24.23 9.29 0.36
N ALA A 273 -23.77 8.10 0.75
CA ALA A 273 -23.28 7.08 -0.17
C ALA A 273 -24.33 6.64 -1.23
N ASP A 274 -25.64 6.76 -0.91
CA ASP A 274 -26.74 6.48 -1.83
C ASP A 274 -27.06 7.63 -2.82
N ALA A 275 -26.13 8.58 -3.01
CA ALA A 275 -26.28 9.72 -3.92
C ALA A 275 -26.52 9.32 -5.39
N ILE A 276 -26.03 8.16 -5.83
CA ILE A 276 -26.28 7.62 -7.17
C ILE A 276 -26.90 6.22 -7.14
N GLN A 277 -27.68 5.88 -8.17
CA GLN A 277 -28.30 4.56 -8.31
C GLN A 277 -28.42 4.14 -9.78
N VAL A 278 -28.32 2.84 -10.09
CA VAL A 278 -28.54 2.34 -11.46
C VAL A 278 -30.00 2.57 -11.89
N ASN A 279 -30.20 3.30 -12.99
CA ASN A 279 -31.51 3.74 -13.48
C ASN A 279 -31.86 3.11 -14.85
N SER A 280 -33.03 2.47 -14.90
CA SER A 280 -33.55 1.82 -16.13
C SER A 280 -34.32 2.76 -17.07
N ASP A 281 -34.67 3.97 -16.63
CA ASP A 281 -35.23 5.03 -17.48
C ASP A 281 -34.17 6.12 -17.70
N ILE A 282 -33.14 5.79 -18.49
CA ILE A 282 -32.01 6.68 -18.79
C ILE A 282 -32.44 8.04 -19.37
N TRP A 283 -33.63 8.14 -19.97
CA TRP A 283 -34.15 9.39 -20.54
C TRP A 283 -34.88 10.28 -19.52
N SER A 284 -34.84 9.92 -18.23
CA SER A 284 -35.49 10.67 -17.15
C SER A 284 -34.79 11.98 -16.78
N VAL A 285 -33.47 12.08 -17.02
CA VAL A 285 -32.64 13.27 -16.78
C VAL A 285 -31.86 13.62 -18.06
N PRO A 286 -31.87 14.87 -18.55
CA PRO A 286 -31.01 15.28 -19.66
C PRO A 286 -29.56 15.52 -19.18
N PRO A 287 -28.54 15.01 -19.88
CA PRO A 287 -27.15 15.18 -19.46
C PRO A 287 -26.64 16.59 -19.69
N VAL A 288 -25.76 17.04 -18.79
CA VAL A 288 -25.01 18.28 -18.90
C VAL A 288 -23.54 17.93 -19.13
N LEU A 289 -22.94 18.44 -20.22
CA LEU A 289 -21.54 18.21 -20.57
C LEU A 289 -20.78 19.53 -20.49
N HIS A 290 -19.78 19.61 -19.61
CA HIS A 290 -18.92 20.78 -19.45
C HIS A 290 -17.55 20.48 -20.07
N HIS A 291 -17.17 21.25 -21.09
CA HIS A 291 -15.84 21.15 -21.74
C HIS A 291 -14.91 22.28 -21.33
N SER A 292 -15.46 23.46 -21.07
CA SER A 292 -14.78 24.69 -20.65
C SER A 292 -15.82 25.69 -20.13
N GLN A 293 -15.40 26.63 -19.28
CA GLN A 293 -16.27 27.67 -18.74
C GLN A 293 -16.35 28.88 -19.68
N PRO A 294 -17.54 29.41 -20.05
CA PRO A 294 -17.66 30.58 -20.93
C PRO A 294 -17.31 31.94 -20.28
N THR A 295 -16.08 32.09 -19.76
CA THR A 295 -15.58 33.30 -19.08
C THR A 295 -14.63 34.15 -19.94
N GLU A 296 -14.41 35.40 -19.54
CA GLU A 296 -13.32 36.26 -20.04
C GLU A 296 -12.24 36.50 -18.96
N GLU A 297 -12.49 36.06 -17.71
CA GLU A 297 -11.50 36.06 -16.64
C GLU A 297 -10.51 34.90 -16.84
N ARG A 298 -9.26 35.09 -16.45
CA ARG A 298 -8.17 34.14 -16.75
C ARG A 298 -8.09 33.08 -15.67
N GLU A 299 -9.04 32.16 -15.70
CA GLU A 299 -9.11 31.00 -14.83
C GLU A 299 -8.93 29.72 -15.66
N VAL A 300 -8.31 28.69 -15.08
CA VAL A 300 -8.23 27.33 -15.65
C VAL A 300 -8.50 26.27 -14.57
N ALA A 301 -9.26 25.23 -14.93
CA ALA A 301 -9.36 24.02 -14.12
C ALA A 301 -8.27 23.05 -14.57
N LEU A 302 -7.28 22.82 -13.71
CA LEU A 302 -6.27 21.78 -13.91
C LEU A 302 -6.79 20.48 -13.28
N THR A 303 -6.91 19.43 -14.09
CA THR A 303 -7.57 18.18 -13.71
C THR A 303 -6.74 16.98 -14.12
N PHE A 304 -6.80 15.92 -13.32
CA PHE A 304 -5.99 14.72 -13.50
C PHE A 304 -6.87 13.47 -13.64
N ASP A 305 -6.69 12.71 -14.72
CA ASP A 305 -7.37 11.43 -14.93
C ASP A 305 -6.49 10.26 -14.44
N ASP A 306 -7.05 9.04 -14.41
CA ASP A 306 -6.38 7.76 -14.13
C ASP A 306 -6.05 7.46 -12.64
N TRP A 307 -4.91 6.80 -12.37
CA TRP A 307 -4.42 6.29 -11.08
C TRP A 307 -2.97 5.79 -11.24
N ALA A 308 -2.13 5.98 -10.22
CA ALA A 308 -0.70 5.65 -10.22
C ALA A 308 -0.22 5.12 -8.85
N SER A 309 1.08 4.85 -8.72
CA SER A 309 1.75 4.51 -7.46
C SER A 309 1.77 5.67 -6.46
N GLU A 310 1.98 5.34 -5.18
CA GLU A 310 2.17 6.27 -4.06
C GLU A 310 3.17 7.38 -4.43
N ALA A 311 4.37 7.02 -4.91
CA ALA A 311 5.41 7.98 -5.30
C ALA A 311 4.96 8.96 -6.40
N THR A 312 4.30 8.48 -7.46
CA THR A 312 3.86 9.35 -8.57
C THR A 312 2.71 10.29 -8.16
N VAL A 313 1.79 9.81 -7.31
CA VAL A 313 0.69 10.67 -6.81
C VAL A 313 1.22 11.70 -5.82
N LEU A 314 2.14 11.33 -4.93
CA LEU A 314 2.77 12.27 -3.99
C LEU A 314 3.62 13.33 -4.69
N GLU A 315 4.42 12.96 -5.71
CA GLU A 315 5.20 13.94 -6.48
C GLU A 315 4.29 14.99 -7.15
N VAL A 316 3.14 14.58 -7.70
CA VAL A 316 2.13 15.51 -8.26
C VAL A 316 1.51 16.39 -7.18
N LEU A 317 1.16 15.83 -6.01
CA LEU A 317 0.55 16.57 -4.91
C LEU A 317 1.50 17.58 -4.26
N ASP A 318 2.76 17.21 -4.05
CA ASP A 318 3.79 18.09 -3.47
C ASP A 318 4.10 19.28 -4.40
N ILE A 319 4.09 19.06 -5.72
CA ILE A 319 4.18 20.16 -6.70
C ILE A 319 2.94 21.07 -6.58
N LEU A 320 1.72 20.53 -6.53
CA LEU A 320 0.50 21.35 -6.40
C LEU A 320 0.48 22.16 -5.10
N ASP A 321 0.89 21.57 -3.97
CA ASP A 321 1.02 22.26 -2.67
C ASP A 321 2.11 23.33 -2.67
N ALA A 322 3.22 23.14 -3.41
CA ALA A 322 4.27 24.14 -3.56
C ALA A 322 3.79 25.44 -4.24
N TYR A 323 2.72 25.36 -5.05
CA TYR A 323 2.08 26.52 -5.71
C TYR A 323 0.77 27.00 -5.05
N ASP A 324 0.33 26.38 -3.94
CA ASP A 324 -0.97 26.64 -3.29
C ASP A 324 -2.17 26.37 -4.23
N ILE A 325 -2.07 25.31 -5.06
CA ILE A 325 -3.08 24.93 -6.07
C ILE A 325 -3.88 23.70 -5.61
N LYS A 326 -5.21 23.77 -5.80
CA LYS A 326 -6.11 22.62 -5.69
C LYS A 326 -6.65 22.23 -7.07
N SER A 327 -7.07 20.98 -7.24
CA SER A 327 -7.39 20.38 -8.54
C SER A 327 -8.43 19.28 -8.40
N THR A 328 -9.05 18.89 -9.52
CA THR A 328 -10.02 17.79 -9.58
C THR A 328 -9.38 16.53 -10.15
N PHE A 329 -9.43 15.44 -9.39
CA PHE A 329 -8.90 14.13 -9.77
C PHE A 329 -10.05 13.20 -10.16
N TYR A 330 -10.06 12.75 -11.41
CA TYR A 330 -11.02 11.81 -11.98
C TYR A 330 -10.42 10.40 -11.90
N LEU A 331 -10.79 9.66 -10.85
CA LEU A 331 -10.12 8.42 -10.47
C LEU A 331 -10.70 7.18 -11.15
N LYS A 332 -9.82 6.31 -11.66
CA LYS A 332 -10.18 4.93 -12.04
C LYS A 332 -9.90 3.97 -10.88
N THR A 333 -10.80 3.03 -10.61
CA THR A 333 -10.83 2.40 -9.27
C THR A 333 -10.26 0.99 -9.16
N LEU A 334 -9.95 0.32 -10.27
CA LEU A 334 -9.43 -1.06 -10.32
C LEU A 334 -8.14 -1.31 -9.48
N GLU A 335 -7.39 -0.25 -9.16
CA GLU A 335 -6.17 -0.33 -8.35
C GLU A 335 -6.25 0.50 -7.04
N ILE A 336 -7.41 1.11 -6.73
CA ILE A 336 -7.61 1.92 -5.51
C ILE A 336 -7.89 1.05 -4.29
N GLU A 337 -8.58 -0.09 -4.45
CA GLU A 337 -8.86 -1.00 -3.33
C GLU A 337 -7.56 -1.48 -2.64
N LYS A 338 -6.44 -1.48 -3.37
CA LYS A 338 -5.08 -1.84 -2.91
C LYS A 338 -4.33 -0.73 -2.17
N ASN A 339 -4.84 0.51 -2.20
CA ASN A 339 -4.33 1.66 -1.45
C ASN A 339 -5.44 2.74 -1.34
N PRO A 340 -6.47 2.50 -0.51
CA PRO A 340 -7.58 3.44 -0.33
C PRO A 340 -7.10 4.73 0.36
N ASN A 341 -6.09 4.63 1.22
CA ASN A 341 -5.52 5.75 1.97
C ASN A 341 -4.99 6.85 1.05
N LEU A 342 -4.29 6.48 -0.04
CA LEU A 342 -3.82 7.45 -1.04
C LEU A 342 -4.95 8.23 -1.72
N ALA A 343 -6.14 7.64 -1.87
CA ALA A 343 -7.30 8.36 -2.39
C ALA A 343 -7.84 9.36 -1.35
N ARG A 344 -7.80 9.04 -0.05
CA ARG A 344 -8.10 9.98 1.03
C ARG A 344 -7.08 11.14 1.10
N VAL A 345 -5.78 10.90 0.86
CA VAL A 345 -4.75 11.96 0.87
C VAL A 345 -5.09 13.10 -0.11
N LEU A 346 -5.74 12.81 -1.24
CA LEU A 346 -6.25 13.82 -2.17
C LEU A 346 -7.22 14.79 -1.46
N VAL A 347 -8.21 14.25 -0.74
CA VAL A 347 -9.26 15.02 -0.03
C VAL A 347 -8.69 15.74 1.18
N GLU A 348 -7.81 15.10 1.97
CA GLU A 348 -7.16 15.71 3.14
C GLU A 348 -6.21 16.87 2.75
N ARG A 349 -5.54 16.77 1.60
CA ARG A 349 -4.82 17.90 0.99
C ARG A 349 -5.75 18.93 0.32
N GLY A 350 -7.06 18.71 0.29
CA GLY A 350 -8.08 19.66 -0.20
C GLY A 350 -8.30 19.66 -1.71
N HIS A 351 -8.02 18.55 -2.39
CA HIS A 351 -8.33 18.35 -3.80
C HIS A 351 -9.70 17.67 -3.95
N GLU A 352 -10.38 17.89 -5.08
CA GLU A 352 -11.64 17.20 -5.38
C GLU A 352 -11.37 15.80 -5.94
N VAL A 353 -12.21 14.84 -5.54
CA VAL A 353 -12.22 13.48 -6.09
C VAL A 353 -13.54 13.24 -6.84
N ALA A 354 -13.43 12.72 -8.06
CA ALA A 354 -14.52 12.52 -9.02
C ALA A 354 -14.37 11.16 -9.76
N ASN A 355 -15.42 10.71 -10.45
CA ASN A 355 -15.47 9.34 -10.99
C ASN A 355 -14.94 9.24 -12.44
N HIS A 356 -14.05 8.28 -12.70
CA HIS A 356 -13.52 7.94 -14.03
C HIS A 356 -13.64 6.45 -14.36
N THR A 357 -14.78 5.82 -14.04
CA THR A 357 -15.08 4.38 -14.23
C THR A 357 -14.20 3.42 -13.40
N HIS A 358 -14.64 2.17 -13.24
CA HIS A 358 -13.86 1.15 -12.55
C HIS A 358 -12.84 0.53 -13.51
N SER A 359 -13.31 -0.02 -14.64
CA SER A 359 -12.47 -0.79 -15.58
C SER A 359 -11.90 0.01 -16.77
N HIS A 360 -12.08 1.33 -16.80
CA HIS A 360 -11.69 2.22 -17.91
C HIS A 360 -12.17 1.78 -19.32
N PRO A 361 -13.48 1.46 -19.52
CA PRO A 361 -14.01 1.06 -20.82
C PRO A 361 -14.28 2.25 -21.75
N ASP A 362 -14.15 2.06 -23.07
CA ASP A 362 -14.66 3.04 -24.05
C ASP A 362 -16.19 3.09 -23.96
N ALA A 363 -16.72 4.12 -23.29
CA ALA A 363 -18.14 4.30 -23.03
C ALA A 363 -19.00 4.40 -24.31
N THR A 364 -18.40 4.57 -25.49
CA THR A 364 -19.11 4.50 -26.79
C THR A 364 -19.24 3.07 -27.35
N THR A 365 -18.82 2.05 -26.59
CA THR A 365 -18.79 0.63 -27.02
C THR A 365 -19.56 -0.33 -26.11
N ILE A 366 -19.90 0.09 -24.89
CA ILE A 366 -20.69 -0.68 -23.91
C ILE A 366 -22.14 -0.19 -23.83
N THR A 367 -23.01 -0.94 -23.15
CA THR A 367 -24.43 -0.57 -23.02
C THR A 367 -24.66 0.36 -21.82
N PRO A 368 -25.75 1.16 -21.83
CA PRO A 368 -26.16 1.99 -20.70
C PRO A 368 -26.29 1.25 -19.36
N GLU A 369 -26.60 -0.04 -19.36
CA GLU A 369 -26.64 -0.84 -18.15
C GLU A 369 -25.23 -1.14 -17.63
N ALA A 370 -24.35 -1.66 -18.50
CA ALA A 370 -22.97 -2.00 -18.15
C ALA A 370 -22.12 -0.79 -17.73
N LEU A 371 -22.36 0.39 -18.33
CA LEU A 371 -21.70 1.63 -17.90
C LEU A 371 -22.16 2.06 -16.50
N GLN A 372 -23.46 1.93 -16.19
CA GLN A 372 -23.98 2.28 -14.86
C GLN A 372 -23.53 1.29 -13.78
N GLU A 373 -23.38 0.00 -14.11
CA GLU A 373 -22.83 -1.01 -13.20
C GLU A 373 -21.35 -0.69 -12.86
N ASP A 374 -20.52 -0.41 -13.86
CA ASP A 374 -19.10 -0.09 -13.69
C ASP A 374 -18.88 1.27 -12.98
N VAL A 375 -19.68 2.29 -13.29
CA VAL A 375 -19.61 3.62 -12.64
C VAL A 375 -20.16 3.59 -11.20
N TYR A 376 -21.15 2.74 -10.92
CA TYR A 376 -21.61 2.51 -9.54
C TYR A 376 -20.51 1.88 -8.70
N GLU A 377 -19.82 0.87 -9.23
CA GLU A 377 -18.72 0.21 -8.51
C GLU A 377 -17.54 1.18 -8.27
N ALA A 378 -17.23 2.04 -9.24
CA ALA A 378 -16.26 3.12 -9.02
C ALA A 378 -16.71 4.11 -7.94
N HIS A 379 -17.99 4.46 -7.87
CA HIS A 379 -18.51 5.33 -6.82
C HIS A 379 -18.46 4.64 -5.45
N ARG A 380 -18.77 3.33 -5.36
CA ARG A 380 -18.62 2.53 -4.13
C ARG A 380 -17.18 2.61 -3.60
N ILE A 381 -16.21 2.19 -4.42
CA ILE A 381 -14.80 2.10 -4.04
C ILE A 381 -14.25 3.46 -3.60
N ILE A 382 -14.56 4.52 -4.36
CA ILE A 382 -14.12 5.88 -4.00
C ILE A 382 -14.74 6.34 -2.68
N THR A 383 -16.06 6.20 -2.50
CA THR A 383 -16.77 6.62 -1.28
C THR A 383 -16.23 5.90 -0.04
N GLU A 384 -15.99 4.58 -0.13
CA GLU A 384 -15.38 3.82 0.96
C GLU A 384 -13.93 4.22 1.24
N ALA A 385 -13.15 4.59 0.21
CA ALA A 385 -11.74 4.94 0.33
C ALA A 385 -11.52 6.35 0.90
N ILE A 386 -12.40 7.32 0.58
CA ILE A 386 -12.31 8.70 1.10
C ILE A 386 -13.24 8.94 2.31
N GLN A 387 -14.12 7.99 2.63
CA GLN A 387 -15.10 8.01 3.73
C GLN A 387 -16.19 9.09 3.65
N GLU A 388 -16.35 9.74 2.49
CA GLU A 388 -17.45 10.63 2.10
C GLU A 388 -17.80 10.43 0.61
N PRO A 389 -18.97 10.89 0.12
CA PRO A 389 -19.32 10.74 -1.29
C PRO A 389 -18.43 11.64 -2.17
N PRO A 390 -17.85 11.12 -3.28
CA PRO A 390 -17.09 11.96 -4.21
C PRO A 390 -17.98 12.98 -4.90
N ALA A 391 -17.35 14.00 -5.48
CA ALA A 391 -18.04 15.00 -6.29
C ALA A 391 -18.87 14.31 -7.39
N LEU A 392 -20.12 14.76 -7.59
CA LEU A 392 -21.09 14.16 -8.52
C LEU A 392 -20.79 14.54 -9.98
N TYR A 393 -19.51 14.49 -10.34
CA TYR A 393 -18.97 14.74 -11.66
C TYR A 393 -18.37 13.44 -12.21
N PHE A 394 -18.71 13.12 -13.46
CA PHE A 394 -18.21 11.95 -14.15
C PHE A 394 -17.39 12.35 -15.38
N ARG A 395 -16.22 11.76 -15.60
CA ARG A 395 -15.45 11.92 -16.83
C ARG A 395 -15.39 10.57 -17.57
N PRO A 396 -15.83 10.47 -18.84
CA PRO A 396 -15.72 9.22 -19.59
C PRO A 396 -14.28 8.96 -20.04
N PRO A 397 -13.79 7.71 -19.92
CA PRO A 397 -12.54 7.26 -20.53
C PRO A 397 -12.34 7.74 -21.96
N PHE A 398 -11.09 8.06 -22.31
CA PHE A 398 -10.69 8.61 -23.61
C PHE A 398 -11.42 9.92 -24.02
N GLY A 399 -12.09 10.61 -23.09
CA GLY A 399 -12.88 11.81 -23.35
C GLY A 399 -14.06 11.57 -24.30
N ARG A 400 -14.71 10.39 -24.23
CA ARG A 400 -15.68 9.94 -25.22
C ARG A 400 -16.93 9.27 -24.63
N ILE A 401 -18.09 9.83 -24.91
CA ILE A 401 -19.40 9.25 -24.58
C ILE A 401 -20.43 9.51 -25.69
N ASP A 402 -21.43 8.63 -25.83
CA ASP A 402 -22.53 8.80 -26.77
C ASP A 402 -23.82 9.30 -26.08
N GLU A 403 -24.85 9.63 -26.87
CA GLU A 403 -26.11 10.19 -26.37
C GLU A 403 -26.83 9.26 -25.37
N GLN A 404 -26.80 7.94 -25.54
CA GLN A 404 -27.50 7.01 -24.65
C GLN A 404 -26.74 6.84 -23.34
N ASN A 405 -25.43 6.67 -23.43
CA ASN A 405 -24.56 6.52 -22.27
C ASN A 405 -24.46 7.82 -21.45
N ALA A 406 -24.46 9.00 -22.07
CA ALA A 406 -24.50 10.28 -21.36
C ALA A 406 -25.81 10.45 -20.58
N HIS A 407 -26.96 10.12 -21.19
CA HIS A 407 -28.24 10.09 -20.51
C HIS A 407 -28.26 9.08 -19.35
N ALA A 408 -27.60 7.91 -19.50
CA ALA A 408 -27.49 6.92 -18.43
C ALA A 408 -26.79 7.48 -17.18
N ILE A 409 -25.62 8.11 -17.34
CA ILE A 409 -24.87 8.76 -16.25
C ILE A 409 -25.71 9.81 -15.53
N ALA A 410 -26.34 10.74 -16.28
CA ALA A 410 -27.18 11.78 -15.70
C ALA A 410 -28.43 11.21 -14.99
N ALA A 411 -28.96 10.08 -15.48
CA ALA A 411 -30.08 9.38 -14.85
C ALA A 411 -29.69 8.63 -13.57
N MET A 412 -28.40 8.37 -13.31
CA MET A 412 -27.96 7.78 -12.03
C MET A 412 -28.04 8.77 -10.85
N GLY A 413 -27.76 10.05 -11.11
CA GLY A 413 -27.60 11.09 -10.09
C GLY A 413 -26.44 12.06 -10.35
N TYR A 414 -25.54 11.78 -11.30
CA TYR A 414 -24.45 12.69 -11.67
C TYR A 414 -24.97 14.02 -12.20
N GLU A 415 -24.47 15.12 -11.65
CA GLU A 415 -24.90 16.48 -11.96
C GLU A 415 -24.26 17.00 -13.26
N ALA A 416 -22.99 16.65 -13.49
CA ALA A 416 -22.24 17.04 -14.67
C ALA A 416 -21.37 15.90 -15.23
N ILE A 417 -21.24 15.86 -16.55
CA ILE A 417 -20.21 15.12 -17.25
C ILE A 417 -19.04 16.08 -17.51
N GLY A 418 -17.99 15.93 -16.70
CA GLY A 418 -16.78 16.75 -16.74
C GLY A 418 -15.87 16.34 -17.89
N MET A 419 -16.09 16.94 -19.05
CA MET A 419 -15.22 16.78 -20.21
C MET A 419 -14.04 17.77 -20.12
N TYR A 420 -13.28 17.91 -21.22
CA TYR A 420 -12.21 18.91 -21.36
C TYR A 420 -12.22 19.53 -22.77
N ASP A 421 -11.58 20.68 -22.93
CA ASP A 421 -11.23 21.29 -24.22
C ASP A 421 -9.72 21.16 -24.53
N LEU A 422 -8.88 21.08 -23.50
CA LEU A 422 -7.43 20.94 -23.62
C LEU A 422 -6.94 19.64 -22.98
N SER A 423 -6.21 18.82 -23.76
CA SER A 423 -5.48 17.65 -23.26
C SER A 423 -3.98 17.80 -23.50
N SER A 424 -3.19 17.55 -22.47
CA SER A 424 -1.71 17.66 -22.40
C SER A 424 -0.96 16.74 -23.36
N TYR A 425 -1.40 15.49 -23.52
CA TYR A 425 -0.69 14.36 -24.15
C TYR A 425 0.60 13.93 -23.40
N ASP A 426 0.64 14.18 -22.10
CA ASP A 426 1.67 13.71 -21.14
C ASP A 426 1.94 12.19 -21.12
N TRP A 427 0.92 11.37 -21.37
CA TRP A 427 1.04 9.90 -21.42
C TRP A 427 1.75 9.35 -22.67
N ASN A 428 2.07 10.18 -23.65
CA ASN A 428 2.47 9.70 -24.98
C ASN A 428 3.97 9.91 -25.26
N GLU A 429 4.72 8.80 -25.20
CA GLU A 429 6.17 8.68 -25.45
C GLU A 429 6.68 9.19 -26.82
N GLU A 430 5.79 9.50 -27.79
CA GLU A 430 6.21 10.15 -29.05
C GLU A 430 6.52 11.66 -28.88
N TYR A 431 6.13 12.27 -27.77
CA TYR A 431 6.37 13.68 -27.43
C TYR A 431 7.56 13.86 -26.49
N THR A 432 8.04 15.09 -26.37
CA THR A 432 8.97 15.48 -25.29
C THR A 432 8.23 16.28 -24.23
N GLU A 433 8.78 16.34 -23.01
CA GLU A 433 8.38 17.28 -21.93
C GLU A 433 8.05 18.67 -22.48
N ALA A 434 8.96 19.24 -23.28
CA ALA A 434 8.80 20.54 -23.89
C ALA A 434 7.65 20.61 -24.91
N ASP A 435 7.33 19.52 -25.63
CA ASP A 435 6.16 19.50 -26.52
C ASP A 435 4.85 19.52 -25.72
N VAL A 436 4.78 18.85 -24.56
CA VAL A 436 3.63 18.88 -23.64
C VAL A 436 3.38 20.30 -23.11
N VAL A 437 4.42 20.95 -22.57
CA VAL A 437 4.33 22.34 -22.08
C VAL A 437 3.95 23.32 -23.20
N ASN A 438 4.60 23.22 -24.36
CA ASN A 438 4.25 24.06 -25.52
C ASN A 438 2.81 23.80 -26.01
N ARG A 439 2.31 22.56 -25.89
CA ARG A 439 0.95 22.20 -26.29
C ARG A 439 -0.10 22.80 -25.37
N VAL A 440 0.11 22.81 -24.05
CA VAL A 440 -0.78 23.54 -23.12
C VAL A 440 -0.78 25.04 -23.47
N MET A 441 0.39 25.68 -23.46
CA MET A 441 0.51 27.13 -23.64
C MET A 441 0.13 27.64 -25.04
N THR A 442 0.04 26.78 -26.05
CA THR A 442 -0.42 27.15 -27.41
C THR A 442 -1.95 27.10 -27.57
N ASN A 443 -2.66 26.35 -26.72
CA ASN A 443 -4.11 26.09 -26.89
C ASN A 443 -4.99 26.65 -25.77
N VAL A 444 -4.41 26.92 -24.58
CA VAL A 444 -5.14 27.40 -23.39
C VAL A 444 -5.85 28.74 -23.63
N GLN A 445 -7.07 28.84 -23.13
CA GLN A 445 -7.92 30.02 -23.16
C GLN A 445 -8.56 30.26 -21.78
N PRO A 446 -9.07 31.48 -21.51
CA PRO A 446 -9.98 31.75 -20.40
C PRO A 446 -11.07 30.67 -20.28
N GLY A 447 -11.14 30.00 -19.12
CA GLY A 447 -12.10 28.93 -18.87
C GLY A 447 -11.74 27.55 -19.41
N SER A 448 -10.53 27.31 -19.94
CA SER A 448 -10.15 25.96 -20.39
C SER A 448 -10.09 24.96 -19.23
N VAL A 449 -10.63 23.76 -19.45
CA VAL A 449 -10.39 22.59 -18.60
C VAL A 449 -9.21 21.83 -19.20
N ILE A 450 -8.12 21.75 -18.44
CA ILE A 450 -6.89 21.06 -18.81
C ILE A 450 -6.96 19.66 -18.19
N VAL A 451 -6.91 18.62 -19.02
CA VAL A 451 -6.64 17.25 -18.56
C VAL A 451 -5.16 16.92 -18.67
N MET A 452 -4.61 16.48 -17.54
CA MET A 452 -3.39 15.70 -17.40
C MET A 452 -3.73 14.32 -16.82
N HIS A 453 -2.74 13.44 -16.63
CA HIS A 453 -2.99 12.09 -16.07
C HIS A 453 -2.05 11.77 -14.92
N ILE A 454 -2.54 11.07 -13.90
CA ILE A 454 -1.72 10.36 -12.92
C ILE A 454 -1.52 8.92 -13.40
N LEU A 455 -0.35 8.64 -13.95
CA LEU A 455 0.11 7.32 -14.40
C LEU A 455 1.61 7.22 -14.06
N ASP A 456 2.09 6.03 -13.72
CA ASP A 456 3.53 5.80 -13.56
C ASP A 456 4.26 5.96 -14.91
N ASP A 457 5.54 6.31 -14.86
CA ASP A 457 6.46 6.32 -16.02
C ASP A 457 6.09 7.30 -17.18
N ILE A 458 5.21 8.30 -16.94
CA ILE A 458 4.82 9.33 -17.96
C ILE A 458 5.38 10.74 -17.67
N HIS A 459 5.12 11.70 -18.55
CA HIS A 459 5.69 13.05 -18.45
C HIS A 459 5.12 13.94 -17.34
N THR A 460 3.96 13.61 -16.74
CA THR A 460 3.22 14.53 -15.83
C THR A 460 4.08 15.17 -14.74
N PRO A 461 4.80 14.44 -13.88
CA PRO A 461 5.53 15.08 -12.77
C PRO A 461 6.65 15.99 -13.29
N ALA A 462 7.40 15.51 -14.30
CA ALA A 462 8.51 16.23 -14.92
C ALA A 462 8.12 17.51 -15.69
N VAL A 463 6.83 17.77 -15.94
CA VAL A 463 6.35 18.97 -16.64
C VAL A 463 5.40 19.85 -15.82
N LEU A 464 4.94 19.39 -14.65
CA LEU A 464 3.87 20.06 -13.92
C LEU A 464 4.31 21.44 -13.41
N ASP A 465 5.54 21.57 -12.90
CA ASP A 465 6.20 22.86 -12.61
C ASP A 465 6.16 23.82 -13.81
N ASP A 466 6.70 23.39 -14.95
CA ASP A 466 6.83 24.19 -16.18
C ASP A 466 5.46 24.62 -16.73
N VAL A 467 4.43 23.77 -16.59
CA VAL A 467 3.03 24.10 -16.94
C VAL A 467 2.46 25.15 -15.99
N ILE A 468 2.62 24.97 -14.67
CA ILE A 468 2.09 25.90 -13.67
C ILE A 468 2.77 27.26 -13.75
N GLU A 469 4.10 27.32 -13.75
CA GLU A 469 4.85 28.59 -13.90
C GLU A 469 4.44 29.34 -15.17
N ALA A 470 4.29 28.64 -16.30
CA ALA A 470 3.93 29.27 -17.57
C ALA A 470 2.50 29.82 -17.58
N LEU A 471 1.54 29.12 -16.97
CA LEU A 471 0.16 29.58 -16.82
C LEU A 471 0.07 30.81 -15.89
N GLN A 472 0.70 30.75 -14.72
CA GLN A 472 0.78 31.90 -13.79
C GLN A 472 1.52 33.09 -14.45
N ALA A 473 2.52 32.85 -15.30
CA ALA A 473 3.29 33.90 -15.97
C ALA A 473 2.53 34.62 -17.10
N ASP A 474 1.60 33.96 -17.82
CA ASP A 474 0.64 34.68 -18.67
C ASP A 474 -0.48 35.33 -17.84
N GLY A 475 -0.67 34.89 -16.59
CA GLY A 475 -1.60 35.46 -15.63
C GLY A 475 -2.93 34.71 -15.58
N TYR A 476 -2.88 33.37 -15.59
CA TYR A 476 -3.98 32.51 -15.21
C TYR A 476 -3.96 32.20 -13.70
N GLU A 477 -5.15 32.17 -13.10
CA GLU A 477 -5.42 31.64 -11.76
C GLU A 477 -6.03 30.23 -11.89
N PHE A 478 -5.89 29.38 -10.87
CA PHE A 478 -6.37 27.99 -10.88
C PHE A 478 -7.61 27.85 -10.02
N VAL A 479 -8.57 27.04 -10.48
CA VAL A 479 -9.85 26.79 -9.81
C VAL A 479 -10.19 25.30 -9.81
N LEU A 480 -11.08 24.90 -8.91
CA LEU A 480 -11.68 23.57 -8.90
C LEU A 480 -12.75 23.43 -10.00
N THR A 481 -13.23 22.20 -10.22
CA THR A 481 -14.31 21.99 -11.20
C THR A 481 -15.65 22.46 -10.63
N SER A 482 -15.90 22.33 -9.32
CA SER A 482 -17.12 22.87 -8.68
C SER A 482 -17.27 24.39 -8.80
N ASP A 483 -16.17 25.16 -8.69
CA ASP A 483 -16.15 26.63 -8.81
C ASP A 483 -16.83 27.15 -10.09
N TRP A 484 -16.88 26.32 -11.14
CA TRP A 484 -17.52 26.63 -12.43
C TRP A 484 -18.88 25.94 -12.67
N LEU A 485 -19.24 24.96 -11.85
CA LEU A 485 -20.49 24.20 -11.98
C LEU A 485 -21.62 24.76 -11.10
N ASP A 486 -21.29 25.53 -10.06
CA ASP A 486 -22.24 26.13 -9.10
C ASP A 486 -22.81 27.53 -9.53
N GLU A 487 -22.46 28.06 -10.71
CA GLU A 487 -22.88 29.41 -11.22
C GLU A 487 -24.11 29.45 -12.17
#